data_AF-A0A8J3MGZ8-F1
#
_entry.id   AF-A0A8J3MGZ8-F1
#
_cell.length_a   1.000
_cell.length_b   1.000
_cell.length_c   1.000
_cell.angle_alpha   90.00
_cell.angle_beta   90.00
_cell.angle_gamma   90.00
#
_symmetry.space_group_name_H-M   'P 1'
#
loop_
_entity.id
_entity.type
_entity.pdbx_description
1 polymer ?
#
loop_
_entity_poly.entity_id
_entity_poly.type
_entity_poly.pdbx_seq_one_letter_code
_entity_poly.pdbx_strand_id
1 'polypeptide(L)'
;MLQDRSVVAGLNTALNEADVVGLRVYWPGRTVRLLLHVLALPELGPADPDTRRALIFTGVSQLRVLLRTDRSNNRDYSKAITLADADDADRFLASVGWSNPMYGWSFVDDPQLTHGWPEELSFTLTSPNGPADGPGTHTLYWFCECGRAEPGGDIGYCIEGDIRFERLEIERADGSPIPLTTFVAAGVRWWEAHEAADPRVSPEAQQSQPPSPAWT
;
A
#
# COMPACT_ATOMS: atom_id res chain seq x y z
N MET A 1 -13.96 8.28 -11.34
CA MET A 1 -14.17 8.57 -9.91
C MET A 1 -12.96 9.25 -9.29
N LEU A 2 -11.72 8.80 -9.55
CA LEU A 2 -10.48 9.46 -9.09
C LEU A 2 -10.16 10.82 -9.75
N GLN A 3 -11.03 11.35 -10.62
CA GLN A 3 -10.90 12.70 -11.16
C GLN A 3 -11.33 13.78 -10.15
N ASP A 4 -12.05 13.39 -9.10
CA ASP A 4 -12.44 14.28 -8.00
C ASP A 4 -11.29 14.42 -6.98
N ARG A 5 -10.78 15.65 -6.85
CA ARG A 5 -9.69 15.99 -5.92
C ARG A 5 -10.04 15.68 -4.46
N SER A 6 -11.32 15.77 -4.06
CA SER A 6 -11.75 15.44 -2.70
C SER A 6 -11.67 13.93 -2.43
N VAL A 7 -11.97 13.10 -3.43
CA VAL A 7 -11.82 11.64 -3.34
C VAL A 7 -10.35 11.26 -3.25
N VAL A 8 -9.48 11.92 -4.01
CA VAL A 8 -8.02 11.70 -3.93
C VAL A 8 -7.48 12.09 -2.55
N ALA A 9 -7.86 13.26 -2.03
CA ALA A 9 -7.45 13.69 -0.70
C ALA A 9 -7.92 12.70 0.38
N GLY A 10 -9.20 12.30 0.34
CA GLY A 10 -9.72 11.32 1.29
C GLY A 10 -9.12 9.92 1.13
N LEU A 11 -8.72 9.52 -0.09
CA LEU A 11 -7.97 8.28 -0.32
C LEU A 11 -6.58 8.36 0.31
N ASN A 12 -5.87 9.48 0.18
CA ASN A 12 -4.60 9.68 0.87
C ASN A 12 -4.76 9.62 2.40
N THR A 13 -5.84 10.18 2.95
CA THR A 13 -6.18 10.07 4.36
C THR A 13 -6.44 8.62 4.77
N ALA A 14 -7.22 7.87 3.98
CA ALA A 14 -7.57 6.47 4.28
C ALA A 14 -6.39 5.50 4.17
N LEU A 15 -5.35 5.86 3.41
CA LEU A 15 -4.12 5.07 3.26
C LEU A 15 -3.03 5.46 4.26
N ASN A 16 -3.18 6.58 4.96
CA ASN A 16 -2.22 6.97 5.98
C ASN A 16 -2.25 5.95 7.12
N GLU A 17 -1.06 5.52 7.54
CA GLU A 17 -0.84 4.44 8.50
C GLU A 17 -1.38 3.07 8.08
N ALA A 18 -1.49 2.81 6.77
CA ALA A 18 -1.75 1.47 6.26
C ALA A 18 -0.46 0.62 6.16
N ASP A 19 -0.52 -0.65 6.55
CA ASP A 19 0.57 -1.61 6.34
C ASP A 19 0.43 -2.28 4.98
N VAL A 20 1.52 -2.31 4.20
CA VAL A 20 1.57 -3.09 2.95
C VAL A 20 1.95 -4.53 3.26
N VAL A 21 1.04 -5.46 3.01
CA VAL A 21 1.18 -6.86 3.43
C VAL A 21 1.16 -7.87 2.28
N GLY A 22 0.97 -7.40 1.05
CA GLY A 22 1.01 -8.29 -0.11
C GLY A 22 0.88 -7.59 -1.45
N LEU A 23 1.39 -8.24 -2.49
CA LEU A 23 1.34 -7.79 -3.88
C LEU A 23 1.04 -8.97 -4.81
N ARG A 24 0.02 -8.87 -5.64
CA ARG A 24 -0.27 -9.89 -6.67
C ARG A 24 -0.44 -9.23 -8.03
N VAL A 25 0.20 -9.81 -9.04
CA VAL A 25 0.19 -9.25 -10.40
C VAL A 25 -0.34 -10.28 -11.38
N TYR A 26 -1.36 -9.90 -12.15
CA TYR A 26 -1.94 -10.72 -13.20
C TYR A 26 -1.60 -10.12 -14.55
N TRP A 27 -0.55 -10.66 -15.16
CA TRP A 27 -0.08 -10.28 -16.49
C TRP A 27 -0.32 -11.43 -17.49
N PRO A 28 -0.80 -11.18 -18.73
CA PRO A 28 -0.99 -9.89 -19.41
C PRO A 28 -2.30 -9.17 -19.09
N GLY A 29 -3.08 -9.63 -18.10
CA GLY A 29 -4.36 -9.03 -17.71
C GLY A 29 -4.31 -7.61 -17.14
N ARG A 30 -3.12 -6.96 -17.11
CA ARG A 30 -2.89 -5.57 -16.68
C ARG A 30 -3.58 -5.24 -15.34
N THR A 31 -3.53 -6.19 -14.42
CA THR A 31 -4.16 -6.06 -13.10
C THR A 31 -3.12 -6.25 -12.00
N VAL A 32 -3.11 -5.35 -11.03
CA VAL A 32 -2.28 -5.44 -9.81
C VAL A 32 -3.23 -5.41 -8.62
N ARG A 33 -2.98 -6.25 -7.62
CA ARG A 33 -3.68 -6.23 -6.33
C ARG A 33 -2.66 -5.95 -5.25
N LEU A 34 -2.82 -4.83 -4.55
CA LEU A 34 -2.02 -4.49 -3.37
C LEU A 34 -2.88 -4.75 -2.15
N LEU A 35 -2.40 -5.59 -1.23
CA LEU A 35 -3.11 -5.86 0.00
C LEU A 35 -2.58 -5.00 1.13
N LEU A 36 -3.49 -4.34 1.82
CA LEU A 36 -3.18 -3.45 2.93
C LEU A 36 -3.94 -3.87 4.19
N HIS A 37 -3.33 -3.71 5.36
CA HIS A 37 -4.11 -3.45 6.59
C HIS A 37 -4.37 -1.95 6.66
N VAL A 38 -5.62 -1.56 6.85
CA VAL A 38 -6.01 -0.15 6.91
C VAL A 38 -6.74 0.18 8.21
N LEU A 39 -6.60 1.43 8.61
CA LEU A 39 -7.39 2.02 9.67
C LEU A 39 -8.72 2.50 9.08
N ALA A 40 -9.82 1.89 9.53
CA ALA A 40 -11.15 2.21 9.04
C ALA A 40 -12.18 2.07 10.16
N LEU A 41 -13.08 3.05 10.27
CA LEU A 41 -14.15 3.05 11.24
C LEU A 41 -15.51 3.11 10.53
N PRO A 42 -16.43 2.15 10.73
CA PRO A 42 -17.78 2.27 10.19
C PRO A 42 -18.56 3.42 10.85
N GLU A 43 -19.67 3.82 10.23
CA GLU A 43 -20.52 4.88 10.78
C GLU A 43 -21.12 4.48 12.13
N LEU A 44 -21.56 3.22 12.23
CA LEU A 44 -22.16 2.64 13.43
C LEU A 44 -21.46 1.33 13.79
N GLY A 45 -21.32 1.08 15.09
CA GLY A 45 -20.74 -0.16 15.62
C GLY A 45 -19.23 -0.10 15.86
N PRO A 46 -18.64 -1.24 16.26
CA PRO A 46 -17.20 -1.36 16.49
C PRO A 46 -16.42 -1.33 15.17
N ALA A 47 -15.11 -1.12 15.27
CA ALA A 47 -14.21 -1.30 14.14
C ALA A 47 -14.31 -2.72 13.58
N ASP A 48 -14.05 -2.83 12.29
CA ASP A 48 -14.03 -4.10 11.58
C ASP A 48 -12.86 -4.97 12.08
N PRO A 49 -13.11 -6.22 12.53
CA PRO A 49 -12.04 -7.08 13.01
C PRO A 49 -11.09 -7.53 11.90
N ASP A 50 -11.51 -7.47 10.62
CA ASP A 50 -10.64 -7.74 9.48
C ASP A 50 -10.28 -6.41 8.79
N THR A 51 -9.06 -5.94 9.06
CA THR A 51 -8.54 -4.67 8.55
C THR A 51 -8.03 -4.77 7.11
N ARG A 52 -8.05 -5.96 6.50
CA ARG A 52 -7.49 -6.19 5.17
C ARG A 52 -8.35 -5.59 4.07
N ARG A 53 -7.71 -4.84 3.18
CA ARG A 53 -8.32 -4.28 1.97
C ARG A 53 -7.40 -4.53 0.78
N ALA A 54 -7.94 -5.15 -0.25
CA ALA A 54 -7.25 -5.29 -1.52
C ALA A 54 -7.57 -4.08 -2.39
N LEU A 55 -6.55 -3.30 -2.73
CA LEU A 55 -6.62 -2.27 -3.76
C LEU A 55 -6.34 -2.95 -5.11
N ILE A 56 -7.31 -2.87 -6.01
CA ILE A 56 -7.27 -3.55 -7.30
C ILE A 56 -7.14 -2.51 -8.38
N PHE A 57 -5.98 -2.51 -9.01
CA PHE A 57 -5.61 -1.62 -10.09
C PHE A 57 -5.84 -2.33 -11.41
N THR A 58 -6.63 -1.74 -12.28
CA THR A 58 -6.91 -2.25 -13.63
C THR A 58 -6.46 -1.23 -14.68
N GLY A 59 -6.16 -1.73 -15.88
CA GLY A 59 -5.52 -0.91 -16.90
C GLY A 59 -4.08 -0.53 -16.51
N VAL A 60 -3.40 -1.35 -15.70
CA VAL A 60 -2.02 -1.07 -15.27
C VAL A 60 -1.11 -1.00 -16.48
N SER A 61 -0.47 0.15 -16.69
CA SER A 61 0.51 0.34 -17.76
C SER A 61 1.95 0.21 -17.27
N GLN A 62 2.17 0.41 -15.97
CA GLN A 62 3.48 0.27 -15.36
C GLN A 62 3.36 -0.10 -13.87
N LEU A 63 4.22 -1.01 -13.42
CA LEU A 63 4.51 -1.28 -12.02
C LEU A 63 6.03 -1.22 -11.84
N ARG A 64 6.48 -0.39 -10.90
CA ARG A 64 7.88 -0.28 -10.52
C ARG A 64 8.03 -0.65 -9.05
N VAL A 65 9.07 -1.40 -8.69
CA VAL A 65 9.37 -1.79 -7.31
C VAL A 65 10.84 -1.51 -7.02
N LEU A 66 11.10 -0.96 -5.84
CA LEU A 66 12.42 -0.68 -5.32
C LEU A 66 12.56 -1.27 -3.91
N LEU A 67 13.39 -2.29 -3.77
CA LEU A 67 13.75 -2.94 -2.52
C LEU A 67 15.21 -2.62 -2.20
N ARG A 68 15.47 -2.10 -1.00
CA ARG A 68 16.82 -1.77 -0.52
C ARG A 68 16.97 -2.19 0.94
N THR A 69 18.19 -2.53 1.33
CA THR A 69 18.55 -2.64 2.75
C THR A 69 18.65 -1.22 3.33
N ASP A 70 18.07 -1.02 4.51
CA ASP A 70 18.26 0.18 5.29
C ASP A 70 19.47 -0.02 6.21
N ARG A 71 20.59 0.65 5.91
CA ARG A 71 21.89 0.40 6.58
C ARG A 71 22.00 1.13 7.92
N SER A 72 21.12 2.09 8.17
CA SER A 72 21.02 2.82 9.43
C SER A 72 19.61 3.38 9.54
N ASN A 73 19.09 3.61 10.75
CA ASN A 73 17.78 4.25 10.96
C ASN A 73 17.71 5.73 10.47
N ASN A 74 18.54 6.12 9.50
CA ASN A 74 18.63 7.44 8.89
C ASN A 74 18.50 7.38 7.35
N ARG A 75 17.83 6.36 6.81
CA ARG A 75 17.53 6.20 5.37
C ARG A 75 18.80 6.12 4.49
N ASP A 76 19.86 5.53 5.03
CA ASP A 76 21.07 5.22 4.25
C ASP A 76 20.86 3.90 3.52
N TYR A 77 20.23 3.99 2.34
CA TYR A 77 19.84 2.82 1.59
C TYR A 77 21.00 2.23 0.77
N SER A 78 21.04 0.90 0.70
CA SER A 78 21.90 0.20 -0.24
C SER A 78 21.51 0.46 -1.70
N LYS A 79 22.28 -0.11 -2.63
CA LYS A 79 21.81 -0.33 -4.00
C LYS A 79 20.52 -1.18 -3.99
N ALA A 80 19.73 -1.04 -5.06
CA ALA A 80 18.54 -1.86 -5.27
C ALA A 80 18.90 -3.36 -5.24
N ILE A 81 18.11 -4.13 -4.51
CA ILE A 81 18.17 -5.59 -4.49
C ILE A 81 17.34 -6.09 -5.66
N THR A 82 17.94 -6.83 -6.59
CA THR A 82 17.23 -7.36 -7.75
C THR A 82 16.13 -8.33 -7.33
N LEU A 83 14.94 -8.17 -7.91
CA LEU A 83 13.81 -9.09 -7.82
C LEU A 83 13.54 -9.63 -9.23
N ALA A 84 13.34 -10.95 -9.37
CA ALA A 84 13.11 -11.53 -10.69
C ALA A 84 11.77 -11.08 -11.28
N ASP A 85 10.75 -10.99 -10.44
CA ASP A 85 9.38 -10.66 -10.80
C ASP A 85 8.58 -10.10 -9.60
N ALA A 86 7.28 -9.98 -9.77
CA ALA A 86 6.38 -9.53 -8.71
C ALA A 86 6.13 -10.60 -7.63
N ASP A 87 6.30 -11.89 -7.93
CA ASP A 87 6.14 -12.96 -6.94
C ASP A 87 7.31 -12.92 -5.94
N ASP A 88 8.51 -12.54 -6.38
CA ASP A 88 9.64 -12.25 -5.48
C ASP A 88 9.32 -11.10 -4.51
N ALA A 89 8.65 -10.05 -4.99
CA ALA A 89 8.21 -8.93 -4.14
C ALA A 89 7.15 -9.37 -3.12
N ASP A 90 6.16 -10.17 -3.52
CA ASP A 90 5.14 -10.72 -2.61
C ASP A 90 5.76 -11.64 -1.56
N ARG A 91 6.67 -12.52 -1.97
CA ARG A 91 7.41 -13.41 -1.06
C ARG A 91 8.27 -12.62 -0.08
N PHE A 92 8.86 -11.50 -0.51
CA PHE A 92 9.57 -10.61 0.40
C PHE A 92 8.61 -10.03 1.45
N LEU A 93 7.49 -9.43 1.04
CA LEU A 93 6.48 -8.88 1.98
C LEU A 93 5.99 -9.94 2.97
N ALA A 94 5.71 -11.16 2.51
CA ALA A 94 5.25 -12.27 3.35
C ALA A 94 6.31 -12.78 4.36
N SER A 95 7.58 -12.46 4.14
CA SER A 95 8.70 -12.90 4.99
C SER A 95 9.13 -11.88 6.05
N VAL A 96 8.53 -10.69 6.03
CA VAL A 96 8.80 -9.62 6.97
C VAL A 96 8.43 -10.06 8.39
N GLY A 97 9.31 -9.80 9.36
CA GLY A 97 9.07 -10.05 10.78
C GLY A 97 8.41 -8.88 11.49
N TRP A 98 8.66 -7.64 11.03
CA TRP A 98 8.02 -6.42 11.52
C TRP A 98 7.99 -5.35 10.41
N SER A 99 6.98 -4.49 10.43
CA SER A 99 6.84 -3.35 9.52
C SER A 99 6.43 -2.09 10.27
N ASN A 100 6.81 -0.94 9.72
CA ASN A 100 6.19 0.34 10.04
C ASN A 100 5.10 0.63 9.00
N PRO A 101 3.97 1.20 9.43
CA PRO A 101 2.91 1.56 8.51
C PRO A 101 3.32 2.75 7.63
N MET A 102 2.67 2.90 6.47
CA MET A 102 2.89 4.03 5.57
C MET A 102 2.59 5.36 6.25
N TYR A 103 3.26 6.44 5.83
CA TYR A 103 3.02 7.78 6.34
C TYR A 103 3.28 8.85 5.28
N GLY A 104 2.67 10.02 5.44
CA GLY A 104 2.98 11.21 4.63
C GLY A 104 1.80 11.85 3.91
N TRP A 105 0.60 11.24 3.97
CA TRP A 105 -0.66 11.83 3.48
C TRP A 105 -0.69 12.25 2.01
N SER A 106 0.25 11.77 1.19
CA SER A 106 0.32 11.99 -0.25
C SER A 106 0.85 10.70 -0.89
N PHE A 107 -0.05 9.92 -1.49
CA PHE A 107 0.27 8.62 -2.08
C PHE A 107 -0.21 8.53 -3.54
N VAL A 108 -1.30 9.24 -3.86
CA VAL A 108 -1.95 9.21 -5.17
C VAL A 108 -1.63 10.46 -5.98
N ASP A 109 -1.26 10.26 -7.24
CA ASP A 109 -0.98 11.33 -8.22
C ASP A 109 0.09 12.36 -7.78
N ASP A 110 1.06 11.92 -6.97
CA ASP A 110 2.21 12.72 -6.56
C ASP A 110 3.52 12.18 -7.17
N PRO A 111 4.01 12.78 -8.27
CA PRO A 111 5.22 12.32 -8.92
C PRO A 111 6.49 12.61 -8.13
N GLN A 112 6.46 13.49 -7.11
CA GLN A 112 7.64 13.80 -6.31
C GLN A 112 8.13 12.62 -5.49
N LEU A 113 7.23 11.69 -5.16
CA LEU A 113 7.53 10.51 -4.34
C LEU A 113 8.55 9.57 -4.97
N THR A 114 8.64 9.53 -6.31
CA THR A 114 9.60 8.69 -7.04
C THR A 114 10.73 9.47 -7.70
N HIS A 115 10.79 10.80 -7.54
CA HIS A 115 11.79 11.64 -8.19
C HIS A 115 13.23 11.32 -7.77
N GLY A 116 13.43 10.86 -6.53
CA GLY A 116 14.75 10.52 -5.99
C GLY A 116 15.18 9.07 -6.19
N TRP A 117 14.42 8.26 -6.91
CA TRP A 117 14.75 6.86 -7.11
C TRP A 117 16.02 6.68 -7.96
N PRO A 118 16.82 5.62 -7.71
CA PRO A 118 17.94 5.28 -8.57
C PRO A 118 17.46 4.83 -9.95
N GLU A 119 18.37 4.88 -10.93
CA GLU A 119 18.09 4.40 -12.30
C GLU A 119 17.83 2.88 -12.33
N GLU A 120 18.62 2.12 -11.58
CA GLU A 120 18.43 0.67 -11.42
C GLU A 120 17.42 0.39 -10.31
N LEU A 121 16.24 -0.08 -10.70
CA LEU A 121 15.17 -0.52 -9.80
C LEU A 121 15.25 -2.03 -9.55
N SER A 122 14.58 -2.50 -8.50
CA SER A 122 14.55 -3.92 -8.15
C SER A 122 13.76 -4.75 -9.15
N PHE A 123 12.65 -4.19 -9.65
CA PHE A 123 11.82 -4.80 -10.68
C PHE A 123 11.00 -3.72 -11.40
N THR A 124 10.75 -3.91 -12.70
CA THR A 124 9.87 -3.04 -13.48
C THR A 124 9.09 -3.86 -14.49
N LEU A 125 7.78 -3.71 -14.46
CA LEU A 125 6.85 -4.24 -15.44
C LEU A 125 6.24 -3.08 -16.21
N THR A 126 6.41 -3.06 -17.53
CA THR A 126 5.84 -2.02 -18.40
C THR A 126 5.02 -2.67 -19.50
N SER A 127 3.89 -2.06 -19.85
CA SER A 127 3.07 -2.53 -20.96
C SER A 127 3.84 -2.51 -22.28
N PRO A 128 3.53 -3.38 -23.26
CA PRO A 128 4.19 -3.36 -24.57
C PRO A 128 4.09 -2.02 -25.30
N ASN A 129 3.04 -1.24 -25.00
CA ASN A 129 2.81 0.09 -25.56
C ASN A 129 3.47 1.21 -24.74
N GLY A 130 4.31 0.85 -23.76
CA GLY A 130 4.90 1.78 -22.79
C GLY A 130 3.95 2.15 -21.65
N PRO A 131 4.38 3.07 -20.76
CA PRO A 131 3.50 3.71 -19.80
C PRO A 131 2.43 4.51 -20.54
N ALA A 132 1.17 4.37 -20.14
CA ALA A 132 0.12 5.25 -20.63
C ALA A 132 0.25 6.60 -19.93
N ASP A 133 0.08 7.70 -20.67
CA ASP A 133 -0.06 9.04 -20.12
C ASP A 133 -1.34 9.65 -20.67
N GLY A 134 -2.09 10.38 -19.83
CA GLY A 134 -3.26 11.12 -20.28
C GLY A 134 -4.40 11.19 -19.26
N PRO A 135 -5.50 11.87 -19.62
CA PRO A 135 -6.67 12.00 -18.77
C PRO A 135 -7.19 10.62 -18.31
N GLY A 136 -7.30 10.42 -16.99
CA GLY A 136 -7.76 9.17 -16.40
C GLY A 136 -6.66 8.15 -16.08
N THR A 137 -5.39 8.48 -16.32
CA THR A 137 -4.27 7.73 -15.76
C THR A 137 -3.93 8.29 -14.37
N HIS A 138 -3.73 7.40 -13.41
CA HIS A 138 -3.38 7.71 -12.03
C HIS A 138 -2.11 6.98 -11.62
N THR A 139 -1.43 7.49 -10.60
CA THR A 139 -0.33 6.80 -9.93
C THR A 139 -0.66 6.56 -8.47
N LEU A 140 -0.25 5.41 -7.93
CA LEU A 140 -0.25 5.15 -6.49
C LEU A 140 1.15 4.71 -6.08
N TYR A 141 1.73 5.48 -5.17
CA TYR A 141 2.97 5.16 -4.47
C TYR A 141 2.64 4.47 -3.15
N TRP A 142 3.39 3.44 -2.82
CA TRP A 142 3.33 2.74 -1.54
C TRP A 142 4.74 2.41 -1.06
N PHE A 143 4.90 2.22 0.24
CA PHE A 143 6.15 1.73 0.80
C PHE A 143 5.93 0.94 2.08
N CYS A 144 6.93 0.16 2.46
CA CYS A 144 6.98 -0.58 3.71
C CYS A 144 8.42 -0.56 4.22
N GLU A 145 8.64 0.22 5.28
CA GLU A 145 9.85 0.12 6.09
C GLU A 145 9.68 -1.09 7.00
N CYS A 146 10.58 -2.06 6.90
CA CYS A 146 10.38 -3.36 7.52
C CYS A 146 11.70 -4.02 7.90
N GLY A 147 11.62 -5.13 8.61
CA GLY A 147 12.78 -5.96 8.86
C GLY A 147 12.41 -7.40 9.11
N ARG A 148 13.42 -8.26 9.00
CA ARG A 148 13.31 -9.69 9.33
C ARG A 148 14.65 -10.18 9.87
N ALA A 149 14.59 -11.29 10.61
CA ALA A 149 15.77 -11.96 11.10
C ALA A 149 16.54 -12.59 9.93
N GLU A 150 17.83 -12.33 9.85
CA GLU A 150 18.75 -12.86 8.83
C GLU A 150 19.97 -13.52 9.51
N PRO A 151 20.74 -14.34 8.79
CA PRO A 151 22.03 -14.82 9.29
C PRO A 151 22.96 -13.64 9.62
N GLY A 152 23.15 -13.35 10.91
CA GLY A 152 23.97 -12.23 11.40
C GLY A 152 23.21 -11.16 12.18
N GLY A 153 21.88 -11.26 12.30
CA GLY A 153 21.05 -10.36 13.09
C GLY A 153 19.82 -9.88 12.32
N ASP A 154 19.04 -9.01 12.94
CA ASP A 154 17.91 -8.37 12.29
C ASP A 154 18.41 -7.35 11.27
N ILE A 155 17.88 -7.41 10.05
CA ILE A 155 18.21 -6.48 8.98
C ILE A 155 16.96 -5.67 8.63
N GLY A 156 17.14 -4.35 8.54
CA GLY A 156 16.13 -3.41 8.07
C GLY A 156 16.13 -3.29 6.55
N TYR A 157 14.95 -3.06 5.98
CA TYR A 157 14.70 -2.93 4.57
C TYR A 157 13.66 -1.84 4.34
N CYS A 158 13.67 -1.27 3.13
CA CYS A 158 12.57 -0.50 2.61
C CYS A 158 12.19 -1.08 1.24
N ILE A 159 10.94 -1.48 1.10
CA ILE A 159 10.34 -1.83 -0.18
C ILE A 159 9.32 -0.76 -0.56
N GLU A 160 9.50 -0.18 -1.74
CA GLU A 160 8.66 0.87 -2.30
C GLU A 160 8.09 0.40 -3.63
N GLY A 161 6.91 0.89 -4.00
CA GLY A 161 6.35 0.64 -5.32
C GLY A 161 5.55 1.80 -5.85
N ASP A 162 5.48 1.86 -7.17
CA ASP A 162 4.72 2.84 -7.93
C ASP A 162 3.91 2.12 -9.00
N ILE A 163 2.59 2.30 -8.93
CA ILE A 163 1.62 1.65 -9.82
C ILE A 163 0.97 2.73 -10.66
N ARG A 164 1.08 2.60 -11.98
CA ARG A 164 0.37 3.45 -12.94
C ARG A 164 -0.80 2.72 -13.55
N PHE A 165 -2.00 3.27 -13.40
CA PHE A 165 -3.26 2.55 -13.67
C PHE A 165 -4.37 3.47 -14.16
N GLU A 166 -5.47 2.89 -14.65
CA GLU A 166 -6.63 3.62 -15.18
C GLU A 166 -7.81 3.59 -14.19
N ARG A 167 -7.99 2.47 -13.47
CA ARG A 167 -9.09 2.28 -12.53
C ARG A 167 -8.65 1.59 -11.25
N LEU A 168 -9.23 2.06 -10.14
CA LEU A 168 -9.06 1.51 -8.78
C LEU A 168 -10.39 0.97 -8.27
N GLU A 169 -10.35 -0.23 -7.71
CA GLU A 169 -11.44 -0.86 -6.97
C GLU A 169 -10.92 -1.33 -5.61
N ILE A 170 -11.83 -1.49 -4.65
CA ILE A 170 -11.51 -1.93 -3.29
C ILE A 170 -12.30 -3.20 -3.00
N GLU A 171 -11.63 -4.22 -2.48
CA GLU A 171 -12.26 -5.44 -1.97
C GLU A 171 -11.89 -5.65 -0.50
N ARG A 172 -12.78 -6.32 0.24
CA ARG A 172 -12.45 -6.99 1.51
C ARG A 172 -11.59 -8.23 1.22
N ALA A 173 -10.99 -8.80 2.26
CA ALA A 173 -10.23 -10.05 2.12
C ALA A 173 -11.08 -11.23 1.61
N ASP A 174 -12.39 -11.26 1.89
CA ASP A 174 -13.31 -12.28 1.36
C ASP A 174 -13.69 -12.06 -0.12
N GLY A 175 -13.14 -11.02 -0.77
CA GLY A 175 -13.40 -10.66 -2.17
C GLY A 175 -14.68 -9.84 -2.37
N SER A 176 -15.42 -9.49 -1.32
CA SER A 176 -16.59 -8.64 -1.47
C SER A 176 -16.19 -7.20 -1.79
N PRO A 177 -16.87 -6.53 -2.74
CA PRO A 177 -16.51 -5.20 -3.17
C PRO A 177 -16.90 -4.13 -2.14
N ILE A 178 -16.05 -3.12 -2.00
CA ILE A 178 -16.32 -1.91 -1.22
C ILE A 178 -16.36 -0.72 -2.17
N PRO A 179 -17.43 0.09 -2.19
CA PRO A 179 -17.43 1.33 -2.95
C PRO A 179 -16.27 2.24 -2.51
N LEU A 180 -15.52 2.80 -3.46
CA LEU A 180 -14.35 3.64 -3.15
C LEU A 180 -14.71 4.79 -2.19
N THR A 181 -15.87 5.42 -2.37
CA THR A 181 -16.36 6.48 -1.48
C THR A 181 -16.63 5.99 -0.06
N THR A 182 -17.11 4.76 0.11
CA THR A 182 -17.31 4.12 1.41
C THR A 182 -15.97 3.82 2.09
N PHE A 183 -14.99 3.31 1.34
CA PHE A 183 -13.63 3.09 1.84
C PHE A 183 -13.00 4.40 2.33
N VAL A 184 -13.05 5.45 1.49
CA VAL A 184 -12.55 6.79 1.82
C VAL A 184 -13.24 7.35 3.07
N ALA A 185 -14.57 7.32 3.12
CA ALA A 185 -15.32 7.85 4.26
C ALA A 185 -14.99 7.10 5.57
N ALA A 186 -14.75 5.78 5.51
CA ALA A 186 -14.38 5.00 6.69
C ALA A 186 -12.98 5.34 7.21
N GLY A 187 -12.02 5.59 6.33
CA GLY A 187 -10.67 6.03 6.71
C GLY A 187 -10.68 7.45 7.30
N VAL A 188 -11.35 8.40 6.64
CA VAL A 188 -11.52 9.78 7.16
C VAL A 188 -12.15 9.76 8.55
N ARG A 189 -13.24 9.00 8.72
CA ARG A 189 -13.91 8.88 10.02
C ARG A 189 -13.01 8.31 11.10
N TRP A 190 -12.12 7.37 10.76
CA TRP A 190 -11.18 6.82 11.73
C TRP A 190 -10.27 7.92 12.29
N TRP A 191 -9.74 8.78 11.43
CA TRP A 191 -8.87 9.90 11.83
C TRP A 191 -9.60 10.97 12.62
N GLU A 192 -10.82 11.33 12.21
CA GLU A 192 -11.68 12.25 12.99
C GLU A 192 -11.99 11.69 14.39
N ALA A 193 -12.26 10.38 14.47
CA ALA A 193 -12.50 9.69 15.73
C ALA A 193 -11.24 9.66 16.61
N HIS A 194 -10.06 9.48 15.99
CA HIS A 194 -8.78 9.50 16.69
C HIS A 194 -8.50 10.88 17.31
N GLU A 195 -8.68 11.95 16.52
CA GLU A 195 -8.55 13.33 17.00
C GLU A 195 -9.56 13.66 18.12
N ALA A 196 -10.76 13.10 18.04
CA ALA A 196 -11.81 13.25 19.06
C ALA A 196 -11.64 12.34 20.29
N ALA A 197 -10.58 11.52 20.36
CA ALA A 197 -10.37 10.50 21.39
C ALA A 197 -11.56 9.55 21.57
N ASP A 198 -12.22 9.16 20.47
CA ASP A 198 -13.30 8.18 20.48
C ASP A 198 -12.79 6.82 21.01
N PRO A 199 -13.45 6.21 21.99
CA PRO A 199 -13.01 4.95 22.58
C PRO A 199 -12.94 3.79 21.57
N ARG A 200 -13.63 3.87 20.42
CA ARG A 200 -13.58 2.85 19.37
C ARG A 200 -12.24 2.75 18.66
N VAL A 201 -11.39 3.77 18.76
CA VAL A 201 -10.06 3.81 18.12
C VAL A 201 -8.93 3.92 19.14
N SER A 202 -9.20 3.62 20.42
CA SER A 202 -8.18 3.63 21.47
C SER A 202 -7.08 2.58 21.21
N PRO A 203 -5.88 2.72 21.78
CA PRO A 203 -4.84 1.71 21.68
C PRO A 203 -5.30 0.32 22.12
N GLU A 204 -6.11 0.24 23.19
CA GLU A 204 -6.68 -1.03 23.66
C GLU A 204 -7.64 -1.64 22.63
N ALA A 205 -8.48 -0.82 21.98
CA ALA A 205 -9.37 -1.29 20.93
C ALA A 205 -8.58 -1.86 19.74
N GLN A 206 -7.50 -1.19 19.32
CA GLN A 206 -6.64 -1.65 18.24
C GLN A 206 -5.90 -2.95 18.60
N GLN A 207 -5.32 -3.03 19.80
CA GLN A 207 -4.61 -4.22 20.29
C GLN A 207 -5.51 -5.44 20.48
N SER A 208 -6.82 -5.21 20.67
CA SER A 208 -7.81 -6.29 20.79
C SER A 208 -8.17 -6.95 19.45
N GLN A 209 -7.77 -6.35 18.32
CA GLN A 209 -8.04 -6.91 17.01
C GLN A 209 -7.12 -8.12 16.76
N PRO A 210 -7.67 -9.24 16.25
CA PRO A 210 -6.84 -10.38 15.90
C PRO A 210 -5.89 -10.00 14.77
N PRO A 211 -4.66 -10.57 14.74
CA PRO A 211 -3.79 -10.40 13.59
C PRO A 211 -4.49 -10.97 12.36
N SER A 212 -4.55 -10.18 11.30
CA SER A 212 -5.08 -10.63 10.02
C SER A 212 -3.93 -11.23 9.18
N PRO A 213 -4.04 -12.49 8.73
CA PRO A 213 -3.02 -13.10 7.86
C PRO A 213 -2.99 -12.38 6.51
N ALA A 214 -1.83 -12.34 5.84
CA ALA A 214 -1.66 -11.63 4.56
C ALA A 214 -2.74 -12.03 3.53
N TRP A 215 -2.66 -13.16 2.82
CA TRP A 215 -3.60 -13.43 1.72
C TRP A 215 -4.67 -14.51 1.95
N THR A 216 -4.72 -15.13 3.14
CA THR A 216 -5.60 -16.30 3.43
C THR A 216 -6.64 -16.02 4.48
#